data_AF-A0A183GNK3-F1
#
_entry.id   AF-A0A183GNK3-F1
#
_cell.length_a   1.000
_cell.length_b   1.000
_cell.length_c   1.000
_cell.angle_alpha   90.00
_cell.angle_beta   90.00
_cell.angle_gamma   90.00
#
_symmetry.space_group_name_H-M   'P 1'
#
loop_
_entity.id
_entity.type
_entity.pdbx_description
1 polymer ?
#
loop_
_entity_poly.entity_id
_entity_poly.type
_entity_poly.pdbx_seq_one_letter_code
_entity_poly.pdbx_strand_id
1 'polypeptide(L)'
;LVFVFLIIREVIPDEESIHTVEDLHAWVLTCLYISYSYMGNEISYPLKPFLIELVSRRKCDRTRLLLLGDRDKFWERCVTIVTSHSEDMLRLNSSSTFFTEVFSELKTYSTEF
;
A
#
# COMPACT_ATOMS: atom_id res chain seq x y z
N LEU A 1 -11.38 -0.75 -4.16
CA LEU A 1 -10.97 0.68 -4.22
C LEU A 1 -11.17 1.39 -2.88
N VAL A 2 -12.34 1.33 -2.24
CA VAL A 2 -12.57 1.96 -0.91
C VAL A 2 -11.55 1.49 0.14
N PHE A 3 -11.29 0.19 0.25
CA PHE A 3 -10.27 -0.34 1.16
C PHE A 3 -8.87 0.20 0.86
N VAL A 4 -8.49 0.24 -0.42
CA VAL A 4 -7.18 0.77 -0.85
C VAL A 4 -7.06 2.25 -0.48
N PHE A 5 -8.12 3.02 -0.71
CA PHE A 5 -8.20 4.43 -0.33
C PHE A 5 -8.05 4.62 1.18
N LEU A 6 -8.76 3.82 2.00
CA LEU A 6 -8.61 3.83 3.46
C LEU A 6 -7.14 3.64 3.87
N ILE A 7 -6.46 2.63 3.34
CA ILE A 7 -5.06 2.41 3.70
C ILE A 7 -4.19 3.58 3.23
N ILE A 8 -4.36 4.04 1.98
CA ILE A 8 -3.56 5.12 1.42
C ILE A 8 -3.68 6.42 2.23
N ARG A 9 -4.89 6.83 2.61
CA ARG A 9 -5.11 8.09 3.35
C ARG A 9 -4.51 8.06 4.75
N GLU A 10 -4.42 6.88 5.37
CA GLU A 10 -3.90 6.71 6.73
C GLU A 10 -2.37 6.52 6.76
N VAL A 11 -1.81 6.03 5.64
CA VAL A 11 -0.41 5.59 5.57
C VAL A 11 0.50 6.57 4.85
N ILE A 12 -0.01 7.30 3.84
CA ILE A 12 0.80 8.33 3.18
C ILE A 12 1.16 9.35 4.26
N PRO A 13 2.45 9.46 4.65
CA PRO A 13 2.81 10.33 5.74
C PRO A 13 2.61 11.78 5.31
N ASP A 14 2.62 12.71 6.28
CA ASP A 14 2.60 14.14 5.98
C ASP A 14 3.59 14.46 4.84
N GLU A 15 3.20 15.37 3.94
CA GLU A 15 3.83 15.65 2.63
C GLU A 15 5.36 15.76 2.66
N GLU A 16 5.94 16.07 3.82
CA GLU A 16 7.38 16.17 4.08
C GLU A 16 8.17 14.86 3.92
N SER A 17 7.53 13.68 3.93
CA SER A 17 8.22 12.38 3.90
C SER A 17 8.45 11.79 2.49
N ILE A 18 7.70 12.27 1.48
CA ILE A 18 7.73 11.73 0.13
C ILE A 18 8.50 12.69 -0.76
N HIS A 19 9.72 12.29 -1.15
CA HIS A 19 10.62 13.15 -1.92
C HIS A 19 10.60 12.86 -3.43
N THR A 20 10.20 11.65 -3.82
CA THR A 20 10.22 11.20 -5.23
C THR A 20 8.95 10.47 -5.63
N VAL A 21 8.70 10.40 -6.94
CA VAL A 21 7.58 9.61 -7.51
C VAL A 21 7.78 8.12 -7.21
N GLU A 22 9.03 7.66 -7.20
CA GLU A 22 9.41 6.30 -6.85
C GLU A 22 9.07 5.98 -5.40
N ASP A 23 9.30 6.91 -4.47
CA ASP A 23 8.92 6.75 -3.05
C ASP A 23 7.40 6.65 -2.90
N LEU A 24 6.65 7.56 -3.54
CA LEU A 24 5.18 7.52 -3.54
C LEU A 24 4.66 6.19 -4.10
N HIS A 25 5.21 5.78 -5.24
CA HIS A 25 4.83 4.52 -5.88
C HIS A 25 5.13 3.32 -4.97
N ALA A 26 6.24 3.34 -4.21
CA ALA A 26 6.60 2.27 -3.29
C ALA A 26 5.57 2.15 -2.16
N TRP A 27 5.14 3.29 -1.60
CA TRP A 27 4.06 3.35 -0.60
C TRP A 27 2.74 2.82 -1.15
N VAL A 28 2.33 3.29 -2.34
CA VAL A 28 1.09 2.86 -2.98
C VAL A 28 1.10 1.35 -3.26
N LEU A 29 2.22 0.80 -3.73
CA LEU A 29 2.34 -0.65 -3.97
C LEU A 29 2.33 -1.47 -2.68
N THR A 30 2.94 -0.96 -1.59
CA THR A 30 2.81 -1.59 -0.27
C THR A 30 1.34 -1.62 0.19
N CYS A 31 0.61 -0.50 0.06
CA CYS A 31 -0.82 -0.44 0.38
C CYS A 31 -1.65 -1.41 -0.47
N LEU A 32 -1.32 -1.51 -1.76
CA LEU A 32 -1.97 -2.41 -2.70
C LEU A 32 -1.71 -3.88 -2.33
N TYR A 33 -0.46 -4.24 -1.99
CA TYR A 33 -0.11 -5.60 -1.55
C TYR A 33 -0.87 -6.01 -0.30
N ILE A 34 -0.97 -5.13 0.70
CA ILE A 34 -1.76 -5.38 1.91
C ILE A 34 -3.24 -5.57 1.55
N SER A 35 -3.77 -4.74 0.66
CA SER A 35 -5.16 -4.84 0.20
C SER A 35 -5.45 -6.16 -0.50
N TYR A 36 -4.56 -6.63 -1.37
CA TYR A 36 -4.67 -7.97 -1.98
C TYR A 36 -4.60 -9.06 -0.91
N SER A 37 -3.67 -8.95 0.03
CA SER A 37 -3.48 -9.95 1.09
C SER A 37 -4.68 -10.04 2.06
N TYR A 38 -5.40 -8.94 2.27
CA TYR A 38 -6.53 -8.88 3.21
C TYR A 38 -7.90 -9.09 2.54
N MET A 39 -8.17 -8.41 1.43
CA MET A 39 -9.48 -8.44 0.74
C MET A 39 -9.51 -9.37 -0.48
N GLY A 40 -8.37 -9.94 -0.86
CA GLY A 40 -8.28 -10.77 -2.05
C GLY A 40 -8.83 -12.18 -1.83
N ASN A 41 -9.28 -12.81 -2.92
CA ASN A 41 -9.87 -14.15 -2.88
C ASN A 41 -8.82 -15.28 -2.88
N GLU A 42 -7.62 -15.01 -3.38
CA GLU A 42 -6.53 -15.98 -3.41
C GLU A 42 -5.84 -16.09 -2.05
N ILE A 43 -5.35 -17.29 -1.74
CA ILE A 43 -4.62 -17.57 -0.48
C ILE A 43 -3.27 -16.85 -0.38
N SER A 44 -2.70 -16.41 -1.51
CA SER A 44 -1.42 -15.70 -1.54
C SER A 44 -1.24 -14.93 -2.84
N TYR A 45 -0.45 -13.87 -2.78
CA TYR A 45 -0.06 -13.06 -3.93
C TYR A 45 1.46 -12.97 -4.02
N PRO A 46 2.05 -13.10 -5.22
CA PRO A 46 3.51 -13.01 -5.38
C PRO A 46 3.98 -11.59 -5.06
N LEU A 47 5.10 -11.44 -4.36
CA LEU A 47 5.65 -10.13 -3.98
C LEU A 47 6.22 -9.34 -5.16
N LYS A 48 6.75 -10.02 -6.18
CA LYS A 48 7.51 -9.41 -7.29
C LYS A 48 6.81 -8.23 -8.00
N PRO A 49 5.49 -8.24 -8.26
CA PRO A 49 4.78 -7.11 -8.86
C PRO A 49 4.74 -5.85 -8.00
N PHE A 50 4.93 -5.96 -6.68
CA PHE A 50 4.80 -4.88 -5.72
C PHE A 50 6.15 -4.24 -5.33
N LEU A 51 7.25 -4.73 -5.90
CA LEU A 51 8.59 -4.20 -5.69
C LEU A 51 9.09 -3.49 -6.96
N ILE A 52 9.09 -2.14 -6.93
CA ILE A 52 9.44 -1.26 -8.06
C ILE A 52 10.81 -1.60 -8.65
N GLU A 53 11.80 -1.82 -7.79
CA GLU A 53 13.19 -1.89 -8.23
C GLU A 53 13.56 -3.25 -8.88
N LEU A 54 12.82 -4.33 -8.56
CA LEU A 54 12.97 -5.64 -9.21
C LEU A 54 12.53 -5.65 -10.68
N VAL A 55 11.65 -4.72 -11.07
CA VAL A 55 11.12 -4.63 -12.43
C VAL A 55 12.02 -3.75 -13.31
N SER A 56 12.62 -2.70 -12.75
CA SER A 56 13.45 -1.74 -13.49
C SER A 56 14.94 -2.12 -13.58
N ARG A 57 15.54 -2.74 -12.55
CA ARG A 57 17.00 -3.00 -12.48
C ARG A 57 17.49 -4.35 -13.02
N ARG A 58 16.97 -4.83 -14.16
CA ARG A 58 17.49 -6.06 -14.81
C ARG A 58 18.89 -5.95 -15.45
N LYS A 59 19.73 -4.96 -15.08
CA LYS A 59 21.06 -4.76 -15.69
C LYS A 59 22.15 -4.34 -14.69
N CYS A 60 22.44 -5.13 -13.65
CA CYS A 60 23.82 -5.22 -13.13
C CYS A 60 23.96 -6.39 -12.15
N ASP A 61 25.07 -7.11 -12.20
CA ASP A 61 25.31 -8.32 -11.40
C ASP A 61 25.71 -8.04 -9.93
N ARG A 62 25.69 -6.77 -9.50
CA ARG A 62 26.05 -6.31 -8.14
C ARG A 62 24.83 -6.03 -7.24
N THR A 63 23.68 -6.60 -7.60
CA THR A 63 22.34 -6.11 -7.18
C THR A 63 21.73 -6.94 -6.04
N ARG A 64 22.30 -8.09 -5.65
CA ARG A 64 21.68 -8.99 -4.66
C ARG A 64 21.59 -8.41 -3.24
N LEU A 65 22.56 -7.59 -2.82
CA LEU A 65 22.58 -6.99 -1.48
C LEU A 65 21.62 -5.80 -1.37
N LEU A 66 21.52 -4.97 -2.41
CA LEU A 66 20.55 -3.86 -2.49
C LEU A 66 19.11 -4.39 -2.48
N LEU A 67 18.84 -5.46 -3.25
CA LEU A 67 17.52 -6.09 -3.26
C LEU A 67 17.09 -6.68 -1.91
N LEU A 68 18.02 -7.08 -1.05
CA LEU A 68 17.70 -7.53 0.30
C LEU A 68 17.22 -6.36 1.15
N GLY A 69 17.96 -5.24 1.14
CA GLY A 69 17.56 -4.02 1.87
C GLY A 69 16.21 -3.45 1.41
N ASP A 70 15.89 -3.54 0.12
CA ASP A 70 14.61 -3.06 -0.41
C ASP A 70 13.42 -3.94 0.00
N ARG A 71 13.65 -5.26 0.10
CA ARG A 71 12.65 -6.18 0.66
C ARG A 71 12.43 -5.92 2.13
N ASP A 72 13.49 -5.71 2.89
CA ASP A 72 13.39 -5.46 4.33
C ASP A 72 12.59 -4.18 4.59
N LYS A 73 12.87 -3.08 3.86
CA LYS A 73 12.08 -1.85 3.92
C LYS A 73 10.61 -2.05 3.54
N PHE A 74 10.35 -2.86 2.51
CA PHE A 74 8.97 -3.18 2.13
C PHE A 74 8.23 -3.89 3.27
N TRP A 75 8.86 -4.90 3.87
CA TRP A 75 8.26 -5.66 4.97
C TRP A 75 8.10 -4.83 6.24
N GLU A 76 9.07 -3.98 6.55
CA GLU A 76 8.98 -3.02 7.65
C GLU A 76 7.75 -2.12 7.48
N ARG A 77 7.57 -1.53 6.29
CA ARG A 77 6.34 -0.77 5.98
C ARG A 77 5.08 -1.62 6.15
N CYS A 78 5.07 -2.86 5.65
CA CYS A 78 3.91 -3.74 5.81
C CYS A 78 3.55 -3.96 7.28
N VAL A 79 4.54 -4.29 8.12
CA VAL A 79 4.33 -4.52 9.55
C VAL A 79 3.81 -3.25 10.21
N THR A 80 4.45 -2.11 9.97
CA THR A 80 4.01 -0.81 10.53
C THR A 80 2.56 -0.50 10.15
N ILE A 81 2.19 -0.63 8.87
CA ILE A 81 0.83 -0.31 8.40
C ILE A 81 -0.20 -1.24 9.06
N VAL A 82 0.05 -2.55 9.07
CA VAL A 82 -0.90 -3.52 9.63
C VAL A 82 -1.02 -3.35 11.14
N THR A 83 0.08 -3.09 11.85
CA THR A 83 0.03 -2.86 13.30
C THR A 83 -0.75 -1.59 13.63
N SER A 84 -0.56 -0.51 12.88
CA SER A 84 -1.22 0.78 13.16
C SER A 84 -2.69 0.84 12.72
N HIS A 85 -3.06 0.15 11.63
CA HIS A 85 -4.38 0.35 10.98
C HIS A 85 -5.24 -0.92 10.90
N SER A 86 -4.83 -2.04 11.53
CA SER A 86 -5.62 -3.29 11.52
C SER A 86 -7.03 -3.14 12.09
N GLU A 87 -7.23 -2.23 13.07
CA GLU A 87 -8.55 -1.93 13.62
C GLU A 87 -9.48 -1.35 12.54
N ASP A 88 -9.02 -0.34 11.80
CA ASP A 88 -9.80 0.29 10.74
C ASP A 88 -10.03 -0.66 9.56
N MET A 89 -9.05 -1.50 9.23
CA MET A 89 -9.19 -2.56 8.21
C MET A 89 -10.34 -3.51 8.55
N LEU A 90 -10.44 -3.93 9.81
CA LEU A 90 -11.53 -4.78 10.28
C LEU A 90 -12.84 -4.00 10.37
N ARG A 91 -12.81 -2.77 10.89
CA ARG A 91 -13.97 -1.89 11.04
C ARG A 91 -14.64 -1.59 9.71
N LEU A 92 -13.87 -1.41 8.65
CA LEU A 92 -14.39 -1.20 7.30
C LEU A 92 -15.22 -2.39 6.80
N ASN A 93 -14.93 -3.60 7.27
CA ASN A 93 -15.67 -4.81 6.91
C ASN A 93 -16.85 -5.10 7.85
N SER A 94 -16.79 -4.66 9.11
CA SER A 94 -17.81 -4.95 10.11
C SER A 94 -18.86 -3.84 10.27
N SER A 95 -18.56 -2.60 9.87
CA SER A 95 -19.45 -1.44 10.01
C SER A 95 -19.85 -0.87 8.65
N SER A 96 -21.13 -1.04 8.29
CA SER A 96 -21.70 -0.45 7.08
C SER A 96 -21.69 1.08 7.11
N THR A 97 -21.86 1.69 8.29
CA THR A 97 -21.77 3.14 8.48
C THR A 97 -20.36 3.64 8.15
N PHE A 98 -19.33 3.04 8.74
CA PHE A 98 -17.94 3.43 8.48
C PHE A 98 -17.55 3.23 7.02
N PHE A 99 -17.97 2.12 6.40
CA PHE A 99 -17.79 1.93 4.96
C PHE A 99 -18.42 3.05 4.14
N THR A 100 -19.65 3.45 4.48
CA THR A 100 -20.38 4.51 3.76
C THR A 100 -19.70 5.86 3.92
N GLU A 101 -19.16 6.17 5.10
CA GLU A 101 -18.38 7.39 5.37
C GLU A 101 -17.13 7.44 4.48
N VAL A 102 -16.29 6.40 4.52
CA VAL A 102 -15.06 6.31 3.72
C VAL A 102 -15.36 6.32 2.22
N PHE A 103 -16.44 5.65 1.80
CA PHE A 103 -16.89 5.68 0.40
C PHE A 103 -17.37 7.06 -0.03
N SER A 104 -18.11 7.77 0.82
CA SER A 104 -18.56 9.12 0.54
C SER A 104 -17.39 10.09 0.45
N GLU A 105 -16.39 9.95 1.33
CA GLU A 105 -15.16 10.72 1.28
C GLU A 105 -14.41 10.48 -0.02
N LEU A 106 -14.21 9.22 -0.43
CA LEU A 106 -13.56 8.89 -1.71
C LEU A 106 -14.24 9.58 -2.90
N LYS A 107 -15.58 9.69 -2.90
CA LYS A 107 -16.30 10.39 -3.97
C LYS A 107 -15.98 11.87 -4.06
N THR A 108 -15.57 12.52 -2.98
CA THR A 108 -15.20 13.95 -3.01
C THR A 108 -13.97 14.23 -3.87
N TYR A 109 -13.11 13.22 -4.09
CA TYR A 109 -11.96 13.29 -4.99
C TYR A 109 -12.29 12.97 -6.45
N SER A 110 -13.53 12.56 -6.74
CA SER A 110 -14.03 12.41 -8.10
C SER A 110 -14.27 13.80 -8.68
N THR A 111 -13.25 14.38 -9.27
CA THR A 111 -13.37 15.61 -10.05
C THR A 111 -14.26 15.35 -11.26
N GLU A 112 -15.37 16.08 -11.36
CA GLU A 112 -16.10 16.22 -12.62
C GLU A 112 -15.19 16.99 -13.59
N PHE A 113 -14.53 16.27 -14.49
CA PHE A 113 -13.89 16.82 -15.69
C PHE A 113 -14.78 16.56 -16.89
#